data_AF-A0A024RV70-F1
#
_entry.id   AF-A0A024RV70-F1
#
_cell.length_a   1.000
_cell.length_b   1.000
_cell.length_c   1.000
_cell.angle_alpha   90.00
_cell.angle_beta   90.00
_cell.angle_gamma   90.00
#
_symmetry.space_group_name_H-M   'P 1'
#
loop_
_entity.id
_entity.type
_entity.pdbx_description
1 polymer ?
#
loop_
_entity_poly.entity_id
_entity_poly.type
_entity_poly.pdbx_seq_one_letter_code
_entity_poly.pdbx_strand_id
1 'polypeptide(L)'
;MGPLEESINANITERGPNNFVLGGHNAVRRAAINYNQDYTTGGDVVYTHSNTGFAVNWSYPNDFVVGVGWNPGGSAPINFSGNFGVGSGVGLLSVYGWSTNPLVEYYVVEDNFGFSSGGTVKGSVTSDGSSYTIWENTRVNEPSIVGTATFNYGTVTVANHFNAWKSLGMNLGTMNYQVIAVEGWGGQGGVQQTVSN
;
A
#
# COMPACT_ATOMS: atom_id res chain seq x y z
N MET A 1 -41.88 20.88 45.53
CA MET A 1 -41.41 19.83 44.60
C MET A 1 -39.91 19.65 44.83
N GLY A 2 -39.37 18.45 44.60
CA GLY A 2 -38.00 18.09 44.98
C GLY A 2 -37.97 17.29 46.29
N PRO A 3 -37.67 15.97 46.25
CA PRO A 3 -37.44 15.14 47.43
C PRO A 3 -35.98 15.25 47.94
N LEU A 4 -35.66 14.45 48.96
CA LEU A 4 -34.48 14.53 49.82
C LEU A 4 -33.37 13.53 49.46
N GLU A 5 -32.34 13.52 50.32
CA GLU A 5 -31.28 12.52 50.51
C GLU A 5 -30.15 12.55 49.46
N GLU A 6 -28.86 12.72 49.78
CA GLU A 6 -27.97 12.33 50.90
C GLU A 6 -26.96 11.24 50.44
N SER A 7 -25.80 11.20 51.09
CA SER A 7 -24.57 10.63 50.53
C SER A 7 -24.50 9.10 50.55
N ILE A 8 -23.94 8.53 49.48
CA ILE A 8 -23.25 7.23 49.54
C ILE A 8 -21.77 7.45 49.24
N ASN A 9 -20.97 7.66 50.30
CA ASN A 9 -19.51 7.76 50.19
C ASN A 9 -18.87 6.35 50.21
N ALA A 10 -19.12 5.58 49.16
CA ALA A 10 -18.64 4.19 49.02
C ALA A 10 -17.19 4.12 48.50
N ASN A 11 -16.21 4.43 49.37
CA ASN A 11 -14.79 4.23 49.07
C ASN A 11 -14.40 2.73 49.16
N ILE A 12 -14.99 1.91 48.29
CA ILE A 12 -14.67 0.47 48.19
C ILE A 12 -13.41 0.30 47.33
N THR A 13 -12.27 0.24 48.00
CA THR A 13 -11.02 -0.24 47.40
C THR A 13 -11.07 -1.77 47.28
N GLU A 14 -11.62 -2.29 46.19
CA GLU A 14 -11.49 -3.70 45.83
C GLU A 14 -10.99 -3.84 44.38
N ARG A 15 -9.91 -4.60 44.19
CA ARG A 15 -9.17 -4.66 42.92
C ARG A 15 -9.60 -5.86 42.07
N GLY A 16 -10.47 -5.62 41.10
CA GLY A 16 -10.62 -6.52 39.95
C GLY A 16 -9.35 -6.52 39.08
N PRO A 17 -8.85 -7.68 38.57
CA PRO A 17 -7.57 -7.72 37.84
C PRO A 17 -7.55 -6.99 36.48
N ASN A 18 -8.72 -6.70 35.90
CA ASN A 18 -8.86 -6.40 34.47
C ASN A 18 -9.22 -4.93 34.16
N ASN A 19 -8.70 -3.99 34.94
CA ASN A 19 -8.77 -2.56 34.57
C ASN A 19 -7.80 -2.25 33.41
N PHE A 20 -8.22 -2.58 32.18
CA PHE A 20 -7.63 -2.03 30.97
C PHE A 20 -7.97 -0.54 30.86
N VAL A 21 -7.22 0.28 31.61
CA VAL A 21 -7.14 1.71 31.36
C VAL A 21 -6.45 1.88 30.00
N LEU A 22 -7.24 2.12 28.95
CA LEU A 22 -6.76 2.48 27.62
C LEU A 22 -6.19 3.90 27.62
N GLY A 23 -5.14 4.10 28.41
CA GLY A 23 -4.46 5.37 28.60
C GLY A 23 -3.70 5.77 27.34
N GLY A 24 -4.38 6.45 26.41
CA GLY A 24 -3.76 7.08 25.25
C GLY A 24 -2.92 6.12 24.41
N HIS A 25 -3.41 4.91 24.13
CA HIS A 25 -2.80 4.06 23.11
C HIS A 25 -2.62 4.88 21.83
N ASN A 26 -1.47 4.72 21.18
CA ASN A 26 -1.21 5.36 19.89
C ASN A 26 -2.17 4.79 18.83
N ALA A 27 -3.37 5.37 18.75
CA ALA A 27 -4.21 5.29 17.58
C ALA A 27 -3.31 5.68 16.41
N VAL A 28 -3.17 4.77 15.43
CA VAL A 28 -2.28 4.93 14.28
C VAL A 28 -2.61 6.27 13.66
N ARG A 29 -1.71 7.26 13.84
CA ARG A 29 -1.93 8.61 13.34
C ARG A 29 -1.72 8.54 11.85
N ARG A 30 -2.83 8.31 11.14
CA ARG A 30 -2.96 8.38 9.68
C ARG A 30 -2.07 9.50 9.18
N ALA A 31 -0.95 9.13 8.56
CA ALA A 31 0.03 10.10 8.13
C ALA A 31 -0.55 10.82 6.92
N ALA A 32 -0.56 12.15 6.95
CA ALA A 32 -0.90 12.91 5.75
C ALA A 32 0.06 12.49 4.63
N ILE A 33 -0.48 12.29 3.42
CA ILE A 33 0.32 12.03 2.23
C ILE A 33 1.35 13.17 2.09
N ASN A 34 2.63 12.80 2.08
CA ASN A 34 3.76 13.74 2.02
C ASN A 34 4.74 13.44 0.88
N TYR A 35 4.46 12.39 0.08
CA TYR A 35 5.28 12.01 -1.07
C TYR A 35 4.43 11.82 -2.33
N ASN A 36 4.95 12.35 -3.43
CA ASN A 36 4.41 12.24 -4.78
C ASN A 36 5.43 11.50 -5.64
N GLN A 37 5.08 10.32 -6.12
CA GLN A 37 5.86 9.54 -7.07
C GLN A 37 5.36 9.91 -8.47
N ASP A 38 6.25 10.47 -9.29
CA ASP A 38 5.93 10.95 -10.64
C ASP A 38 7.12 10.67 -11.56
N TYR A 39 7.12 9.47 -12.16
CA TYR A 39 8.14 9.00 -13.09
C TYR A 39 7.47 8.58 -14.39
N THR A 40 7.97 9.14 -15.51
CA THR A 40 7.51 8.86 -16.87
C THR A 40 8.71 8.87 -17.82
N THR A 41 8.70 8.00 -18.84
CA THR A 41 9.77 7.92 -19.84
C THR A 41 9.33 8.28 -21.28
N GLY A 42 8.09 8.74 -21.45
CA GLY A 42 7.56 9.27 -22.71
C GLY A 42 6.17 8.73 -23.10
N GLY A 43 5.65 9.22 -24.22
CA GLY A 43 4.26 9.02 -24.65
C GLY A 43 3.24 9.77 -23.77
N ASP A 44 1.94 9.59 -24.03
CA ASP A 44 0.92 10.38 -23.34
C ASP A 44 0.57 9.76 -21.98
N VAL A 45 1.04 10.39 -20.91
CA VAL A 45 0.66 10.11 -19.51
C VAL A 45 0.12 11.40 -18.88
N VAL A 46 -1.15 11.41 -18.52
CA VAL A 46 -1.83 12.54 -17.86
C VAL A 46 -2.06 12.19 -16.40
N TYR A 47 -1.08 12.55 -15.55
CA TYR A 47 -1.10 12.33 -14.11
C TYR A 47 -1.64 13.56 -13.35
N THR A 48 -2.41 13.31 -12.28
CA THR A 48 -2.92 14.32 -11.35
C THR A 48 -2.97 13.74 -9.94
N HIS A 49 -2.59 14.52 -8.93
CA HIS A 49 -2.48 14.04 -7.54
C HIS A 49 -3.11 14.99 -6.52
N SER A 50 -3.32 14.48 -5.31
CA SER A 50 -3.94 15.19 -4.18
C SER A 50 -3.49 14.60 -2.84
N ASN A 51 -3.79 15.29 -1.73
CA ASN A 51 -3.46 14.82 -0.38
C ASN A 51 -4.32 13.62 0.09
N THR A 52 -5.18 13.06 -0.77
CA THR A 52 -6.09 11.95 -0.50
C THR A 52 -6.07 10.85 -1.57
N GLY A 53 -5.20 10.95 -2.59
CA GLY A 53 -5.24 10.06 -3.75
C GLY A 53 -4.80 10.72 -5.06
N PHE A 54 -4.95 10.00 -6.18
CA PHE A 54 -4.49 10.41 -7.50
C PHE A 54 -5.38 9.87 -8.63
N ALA A 55 -5.17 10.40 -9.83
CA ALA A 55 -5.68 9.82 -11.07
C ALA A 55 -4.64 9.92 -12.19
N VAL A 56 -4.56 8.89 -13.02
CA VAL A 56 -3.71 8.83 -14.22
C VAL A 56 -4.52 8.29 -15.40
N ASN A 57 -4.36 8.90 -16.57
CA ASN A 57 -4.84 8.36 -17.84
C ASN A 57 -3.66 8.27 -18.82
N TRP A 58 -3.62 7.25 -19.67
CA TRP A 58 -2.52 7.05 -20.61
C TRP A 58 -2.94 6.53 -21.97
N SER A 59 -2.15 6.90 -23.00
CA SER A 59 -2.29 6.42 -24.38
C SER A 59 -0.91 6.26 -25.02
N TYR A 60 -0.59 5.03 -25.41
CA TYR A 60 0.70 4.55 -25.90
C TYR A 60 1.93 5.14 -25.16
N PRO A 61 1.96 5.12 -23.82
CA PRO A 61 3.12 5.57 -23.06
C PRO A 61 4.30 4.60 -23.23
N ASN A 62 5.49 5.10 -22.95
CA ASN A 62 6.62 4.27 -22.53
C ASN A 62 6.39 3.82 -21.07
N ASP A 63 7.44 3.42 -20.35
CA ASP A 63 7.41 3.12 -18.92
C ASP A 63 7.02 4.35 -18.08
N PHE A 64 6.09 4.16 -17.14
CA PHE A 64 5.73 5.13 -16.10
C PHE A 64 5.41 4.44 -14.77
N VAL A 65 5.70 5.15 -13.67
CA VAL A 65 5.32 4.77 -12.30
C VAL A 65 4.88 6.04 -11.57
N VAL A 66 3.57 6.17 -11.33
CA VAL A 66 2.97 7.37 -10.70
C VAL A 66 2.05 7.00 -9.54
N GLY A 67 2.10 7.76 -8.44
CA GLY A 67 1.43 7.38 -7.19
C GLY A 67 1.66 8.32 -6.02
N VAL A 68 0.95 8.11 -4.91
CA VAL A 68 1.07 8.95 -3.71
C VAL A 68 1.17 8.12 -2.43
N GLY A 69 1.78 8.72 -1.41
CA GLY A 69 1.98 8.07 -0.12
C GLY A 69 2.96 8.84 0.77
N TRP A 70 3.97 8.12 1.27
CA TRP A 70 4.77 8.55 2.41
C TRP A 70 6.27 8.39 2.16
N ASN A 71 7.05 9.36 2.68
CA ASN A 71 8.49 9.26 2.80
C ASN A 71 8.92 9.75 4.20
N PRO A 72 9.58 8.92 5.02
CA PRO A 72 9.81 7.48 4.79
C PRO A 72 8.51 6.66 4.86
N GLY A 73 8.51 5.52 4.19
CA GLY A 73 7.49 4.47 4.33
C GLY A 73 7.60 3.71 5.65
N GLY A 74 6.61 2.84 5.91
CA GLY A 74 6.55 2.09 7.16
C GLY A 74 5.72 0.81 7.07
N SER A 75 5.16 0.42 8.22
CA SER A 75 4.41 -0.83 8.40
C SER A 75 2.94 -0.59 8.81
N ALA A 76 2.43 0.63 8.64
CA ALA A 76 1.02 0.93 8.85
C ALA A 76 0.17 0.30 7.72
N PRO A 77 -1.03 -0.24 7.99
CA PRO A 77 -1.89 -0.79 6.95
C PRO A 77 -2.33 0.30 5.97
N ILE A 78 -2.07 0.10 4.68
CA ILE A 78 -2.39 1.07 3.62
C ILE A 78 -3.76 0.73 3.06
N ASN A 79 -4.67 1.69 3.08
CA ASN A 79 -6.03 1.58 2.56
C ASN A 79 -6.13 2.33 1.23
N PHE A 80 -6.66 1.67 0.21
CA PHE A 80 -6.85 2.24 -1.12
C PHE A 80 -8.22 1.88 -1.67
N SER A 81 -8.81 2.77 -2.47
CA SER A 81 -10.04 2.43 -3.21
C SER A 81 -10.30 3.30 -4.43
N GLY A 82 -10.87 2.70 -5.47
CA GLY A 82 -11.25 3.38 -6.71
C GLY A 82 -11.36 2.43 -7.89
N ASN A 83 -11.24 2.95 -9.11
CA ASN A 83 -11.21 2.11 -10.32
C ASN A 83 -9.77 1.83 -10.74
N PHE A 84 -9.50 0.63 -11.25
CA PHE A 84 -8.30 0.31 -12.01
C PHE A 84 -8.74 -0.07 -13.43
N GLY A 85 -8.85 0.93 -14.31
CA GLY A 85 -9.32 0.75 -15.68
C GLY A 85 -8.14 0.70 -16.66
N VAL A 86 -7.88 -0.45 -17.28
CA VAL A 86 -6.86 -0.55 -18.34
C VAL A 86 -7.45 -1.36 -19.49
N GLY A 87 -7.24 -0.91 -20.73
CA GLY A 87 -7.89 -1.45 -21.93
C GLY A 87 -6.95 -2.20 -22.87
N SER A 88 -5.67 -1.86 -22.87
CA SER A 88 -4.60 -2.56 -23.59
C SER A 88 -3.24 -2.13 -23.03
N GLY A 89 -2.15 -2.78 -23.43
CA GLY A 89 -0.79 -2.45 -22.96
C GLY A 89 -0.47 -3.16 -21.65
N VAL A 90 0.04 -2.42 -20.67
CA VAL A 90 0.41 -2.90 -19.32
C VAL A 90 -0.08 -1.92 -18.26
N GLY A 91 -0.43 -2.46 -17.10
CA GLY A 91 -0.76 -1.71 -15.89
C GLY A 91 -0.62 -2.58 -14.65
N LEU A 92 -0.18 -2.01 -13.53
CA LEU A 92 -0.22 -2.62 -12.20
C LEU A 92 -0.86 -1.64 -11.22
N LEU A 93 -1.52 -2.13 -10.17
CA LEU A 93 -1.86 -1.38 -8.97
C LEU A 93 -1.20 -2.05 -7.77
N SER A 94 -0.33 -1.31 -7.08
CA SER A 94 0.49 -1.89 -6.01
C SER A 94 0.80 -0.92 -4.87
N VAL A 95 1.12 -1.48 -3.71
CA VAL A 95 2.03 -0.80 -2.77
C VAL A 95 3.44 -0.93 -3.34
N TYR A 96 4.00 0.19 -3.78
CA TYR A 96 5.34 0.29 -4.35
C TYR A 96 6.27 1.05 -3.39
N GLY A 97 7.55 0.71 -3.39
CA GLY A 97 8.55 1.49 -2.66
C GLY A 97 9.94 0.88 -2.65
N TRP A 98 10.83 1.56 -1.92
CA TRP A 98 12.24 1.19 -1.85
C TRP A 98 12.74 1.10 -0.40
N SER A 99 13.77 0.29 -0.19
CA SER A 99 14.65 0.37 0.98
C SER A 99 16.11 0.56 0.55
N THR A 100 16.94 1.05 1.46
CA THR A 100 18.38 1.31 1.25
C THR A 100 19.22 0.60 2.31
N ASN A 101 20.40 0.09 1.92
CA ASN A 101 21.27 -0.74 2.76
C ASN A 101 20.56 -1.96 3.41
N PRO A 102 20.18 -3.01 2.64
CA PRO A 102 20.38 -3.19 1.19
C PRO A 102 19.45 -2.32 0.33
N LEU A 103 19.90 -2.02 -0.89
CA LEU A 103 19.03 -1.41 -1.91
C LEU A 103 18.05 -2.49 -2.41
N VAL A 104 16.75 -2.28 -2.19
CA VAL A 104 15.69 -3.20 -2.60
C VAL A 104 14.50 -2.40 -3.09
N GLU A 105 14.08 -2.68 -4.32
CA GLU A 105 12.76 -2.29 -4.84
C GLU A 105 11.74 -3.36 -4.44
N TYR A 106 10.54 -2.98 -4.01
CA TYR A 106 9.50 -3.93 -3.64
C TYR A 106 8.11 -3.53 -4.14
N TYR A 107 7.28 -4.57 -4.36
CA TYR A 107 5.91 -4.46 -4.80
C TYR A 107 5.03 -5.38 -3.95
N VAL A 108 3.87 -4.90 -3.51
CA VAL A 108 2.71 -5.74 -3.17
C VAL A 108 1.64 -5.43 -4.21
N VAL A 109 1.51 -6.32 -5.20
CA VAL A 109 0.57 -6.16 -6.32
C VAL A 109 -0.81 -6.61 -5.88
N GLU A 110 -1.75 -5.67 -5.88
CA GLU A 110 -3.13 -5.86 -5.42
C GLU A 110 -4.08 -6.16 -6.58
N ASP A 111 -3.88 -5.46 -7.70
CA ASP A 111 -4.50 -5.74 -8.98
C ASP A 111 -3.47 -5.51 -10.08
N ASN A 112 -3.67 -6.14 -11.22
CA ASN A 112 -2.82 -5.94 -12.38
C ASN A 112 -3.63 -6.09 -13.65
N PHE A 113 -3.28 -5.26 -14.63
CA PHE A 113 -3.49 -5.60 -16.00
C PHE A 113 -2.57 -6.81 -16.26
N GLY A 114 -3.13 -8.02 -16.05
CA GLY A 114 -2.71 -9.38 -16.45
C GLY A 114 -1.22 -9.65 -16.62
N PHE A 115 -0.44 -9.16 -15.66
CA PHE A 115 1.00 -9.12 -15.63
C PHE A 115 1.60 -10.53 -15.60
N SER A 116 2.49 -10.85 -16.54
CA SER A 116 3.20 -12.12 -16.54
C SER A 116 4.29 -12.10 -15.47
N SER A 117 3.97 -12.64 -14.29
CA SER A 117 4.87 -12.72 -13.15
C SER A 117 6.16 -13.46 -13.50
N GLY A 118 7.26 -12.73 -13.62
CA GLY A 118 8.61 -13.28 -13.73
C GLY A 118 9.30 -13.42 -12.37
N GLY A 119 10.27 -14.33 -12.29
CA GLY A 119 11.18 -14.47 -11.15
C GLY A 119 11.23 -15.87 -10.57
N THR A 120 11.86 -15.98 -9.39
CA THR A 120 11.93 -17.22 -8.62
C THR A 120 10.86 -17.20 -7.53
N VAL A 121 9.96 -18.20 -7.52
CA VAL A 121 8.98 -18.36 -6.42
C VAL A 121 9.73 -18.75 -5.14
N LYS A 122 9.49 -18.01 -4.06
CA LYS A 122 10.11 -18.23 -2.74
C LYS A 122 9.14 -18.86 -1.74
N GLY A 123 7.84 -18.68 -1.94
CA GLY A 123 6.78 -19.16 -1.05
C GLY A 123 5.48 -18.38 -1.30
N SER A 124 4.64 -18.29 -0.27
CA SER A 124 3.43 -17.48 -0.28
C SER A 124 3.13 -16.89 1.11
N VAL A 125 2.25 -15.89 1.15
CA VAL A 125 1.69 -15.32 2.38
C VAL A 125 0.19 -15.10 2.20
N THR A 126 -0.61 -15.45 3.21
CA THR A 126 -2.01 -15.03 3.29
C THR A 126 -2.10 -13.74 4.09
N SER A 127 -2.63 -12.68 3.50
CA SER A 127 -2.87 -11.38 4.16
C SER A 127 -4.21 -10.83 3.72
N ASP A 128 -4.91 -10.14 4.61
CA ASP A 128 -6.09 -9.31 4.29
C ASP A 128 -7.24 -10.04 3.55
N GLY A 129 -7.27 -11.38 3.65
CA GLY A 129 -8.24 -12.28 2.99
C GLY A 129 -7.72 -12.98 1.73
N SER A 130 -6.62 -12.51 1.15
CA SER A 130 -6.02 -12.99 -0.11
C SER A 130 -4.75 -13.81 0.12
N SER A 131 -4.40 -14.65 -0.85
CA SER A 131 -3.14 -15.44 -0.86
C SER A 131 -2.21 -14.91 -1.95
N TYR A 132 -1.02 -14.46 -1.55
CA TYR A 132 -0.03 -13.83 -2.41
C TYR A 132 1.15 -14.78 -2.62
N THR A 133 1.52 -15.04 -3.88
CA THR A 133 2.78 -15.72 -4.21
C THR A 133 3.95 -14.75 -4.03
N ILE A 134 4.98 -15.16 -3.30
CA ILE A 134 6.18 -14.35 -3.07
C ILE A 134 7.23 -14.71 -4.13
N TRP A 135 7.67 -13.70 -4.87
CA TRP A 135 8.67 -13.80 -5.93
C TRP A 135 9.93 -13.02 -5.55
N GLU A 136 11.10 -13.56 -5.87
CA GLU A 136 12.38 -12.87 -5.83
C GLU A 136 12.91 -12.66 -7.25
N ASN A 137 13.31 -11.42 -7.55
CA ASN A 137 13.87 -11.01 -8.83
C ASN A 137 15.18 -10.25 -8.62
N THR A 138 16.26 -10.73 -9.22
CA THR A 138 17.50 -9.96 -9.33
C THR A 138 17.41 -9.05 -10.55
N ARG A 139 16.86 -7.84 -10.38
CA ARG A 139 16.80 -6.83 -11.45
C ARG A 139 18.22 -6.37 -11.80
N VAL A 140 18.62 -6.62 -13.05
CA VAL A 140 19.84 -6.06 -13.67
C VAL A 140 19.39 -5.36 -14.95
N ASN A 141 19.03 -4.07 -14.83
CA ASN A 141 18.75 -3.12 -15.92
C ASN A 141 17.39 -3.21 -16.69
N GLU A 142 16.27 -3.75 -16.17
CA GLU A 142 15.04 -4.06 -16.98
C GLU A 142 13.64 -3.93 -16.28
N PRO A 143 12.54 -3.45 -16.94
CA PRO A 143 11.09 -3.56 -16.56
C PRO A 143 10.23 -4.57 -17.40
N SER A 144 9.01 -5.05 -16.98
CA SER A 144 8.16 -6.10 -17.70
C SER A 144 6.82 -6.57 -17.01
N ILE A 145 5.61 -7.00 -17.55
CA ILE A 145 4.67 -6.82 -18.74
C ILE A 145 3.25 -7.54 -18.51
N VAL A 146 2.07 -7.18 -19.13
CA VAL A 146 0.78 -8.02 -19.27
C VAL A 146 -0.64 -7.32 -19.24
N GLY A 147 -1.86 -8.00 -19.18
CA GLY A 147 -3.22 -7.34 -19.20
C GLY A 147 -4.64 -7.92 -18.70
N THR A 148 -5.49 -7.17 -17.90
CA THR A 148 -6.98 -7.24 -17.45
C THR A 148 -7.46 -6.14 -16.38
N ALA A 149 -8.77 -5.74 -16.15
CA ALA A 149 -9.20 -4.53 -15.33
C ALA A 149 -10.37 -4.66 -14.27
N THR A 150 -10.37 -3.87 -13.16
CA THR A 150 -11.22 -4.08 -11.93
C THR A 150 -11.67 -2.81 -11.15
N PHE A 151 -12.69 -2.91 -10.27
CA PHE A 151 -12.99 -1.94 -9.20
C PHE A 151 -12.40 -2.41 -7.87
N ASN A 152 -11.45 -1.66 -7.31
CA ASN A 152 -10.63 -2.13 -6.20
C ASN A 152 -10.92 -1.39 -4.90
N TYR A 153 -10.98 -2.15 -3.81
CA TYR A 153 -11.12 -1.70 -2.43
C TYR A 153 -10.27 -2.63 -1.59
N GLY A 154 -9.24 -2.12 -0.90
CA GLY A 154 -8.33 -2.97 -0.17
C GLY A 154 -7.64 -2.28 1.00
N THR A 155 -7.22 -3.10 1.96
CA THR A 155 -6.29 -2.74 3.03
C THR A 155 -5.10 -3.68 2.89
N VAL A 156 -3.91 -3.17 2.62
CA VAL A 156 -2.67 -3.94 2.62
C VAL A 156 -2.05 -3.85 4.00
N THR A 157 -2.08 -4.92 4.78
CA THR A 157 -1.35 -5.01 6.05
C THR A 157 0.12 -5.27 5.74
N VAL A 158 0.82 -4.23 5.28
CA VAL A 158 2.21 -4.27 4.76
C VAL A 158 3.19 -5.04 5.67
N ALA A 159 3.00 -4.95 6.98
CA ALA A 159 3.75 -5.70 7.99
C ALA A 159 3.75 -7.24 7.75
N ASN A 160 2.66 -7.82 7.27
CA ASN A 160 2.55 -9.26 7.00
C ASN A 160 3.47 -9.67 5.84
N HIS A 161 3.48 -8.87 4.76
CA HIS A 161 4.35 -9.09 3.60
C HIS A 161 5.82 -8.93 3.99
N PHE A 162 6.17 -7.85 4.71
CA PHE A 162 7.54 -7.61 5.17
C PHE A 162 8.06 -8.73 6.11
N ASN A 163 7.20 -9.24 7.01
CA ASN A 163 7.54 -10.37 7.88
C ASN A 163 7.72 -11.69 7.09
N ALA A 164 6.87 -11.95 6.10
CA ALA A 164 6.97 -13.13 5.24
C ALA A 164 8.25 -13.10 4.38
N TRP A 165 8.55 -11.96 3.74
CA TRP A 165 9.79 -11.74 2.99
C TRP A 165 11.02 -11.98 3.88
N LYS A 166 11.04 -11.38 5.08
CA LYS A 166 12.12 -11.58 6.05
C LYS A 166 12.31 -13.04 6.46
N SER A 167 11.23 -13.79 6.64
CA SER A 167 11.30 -15.23 6.98
C SER A 167 11.85 -16.10 5.84
N LEU A 168 11.75 -15.63 4.59
CA LEU A 168 12.31 -16.24 3.39
C LEU A 168 13.71 -15.70 3.02
N GLY A 169 14.33 -14.91 3.90
CA GLY A 169 15.66 -14.32 3.73
C GLY A 169 15.69 -13.00 2.95
N MET A 170 14.56 -12.55 2.39
CA MET A 170 14.42 -11.31 1.64
C MET A 170 14.32 -10.13 2.62
N ASN A 171 15.48 -9.61 3.05
CA ASN A 171 15.56 -8.57 4.06
C ASN A 171 15.53 -7.16 3.42
N LEU A 172 14.54 -6.34 3.81
CA LEU A 172 14.53 -4.91 3.53
C LEU A 172 15.56 -4.17 4.43
N GLY A 173 16.10 -3.07 3.91
CA GLY A 173 16.97 -2.14 4.63
C GLY A 173 16.20 -0.99 5.31
N THR A 174 16.84 0.18 5.40
CA THR A 174 16.20 1.43 5.82
C THR A 174 15.18 1.88 4.77
N MET A 175 13.90 1.98 5.16
CA MET A 175 12.80 2.40 4.28
C MET A 175 13.07 3.77 3.64
N ASN A 176 12.86 3.87 2.33
CA ASN A 176 12.74 5.11 1.59
C ASN A 176 11.24 5.42 1.38
N TYR A 177 10.83 6.02 0.25
CA TYR A 177 9.41 6.24 -0.02
C TYR A 177 8.60 4.94 -0.19
N GLN A 178 7.29 5.06 0.07
CA GLN A 178 6.27 4.01 -0.05
C GLN A 178 4.96 4.65 -0.50
N VAL A 179 4.39 4.17 -1.60
CA VAL A 179 3.21 4.77 -2.26
C VAL A 179 2.21 3.68 -2.67
N ILE A 180 0.94 4.07 -2.84
CA ILE A 180 0.09 3.34 -3.79
C ILE A 180 0.41 3.94 -5.17
N ALA A 181 0.85 3.09 -6.09
CA ALA A 181 1.22 3.50 -7.44
C ALA A 181 0.49 2.70 -8.53
N VAL A 182 0.36 3.35 -9.68
CA VAL A 182 0.18 2.70 -10.97
C VAL A 182 1.50 2.70 -11.72
N GLU A 183 1.93 1.52 -12.11
CA GLU A 183 3.01 1.30 -13.09
C GLU A 183 2.36 0.86 -14.41
N GLY A 184 2.90 1.24 -15.57
CA GLY A 184 2.37 0.80 -16.87
C GLY A 184 3.15 1.28 -18.08
N TRP A 185 2.90 0.65 -19.23
CA TRP A 185 3.45 1.04 -20.54
C TRP A 185 2.68 0.42 -21.70
N GLY A 186 2.73 1.09 -22.86
CA GLY A 186 1.98 0.73 -24.05
C GLY A 186 0.47 0.80 -23.86
N GLY A 187 -0.27 0.58 -24.95
CA GLY A 187 -1.73 0.50 -24.94
C GLY A 187 -2.40 1.72 -24.30
N GLN A 188 -3.40 1.54 -23.45
CA GLN A 188 -4.16 2.65 -22.86
C GLN A 188 -4.89 2.28 -21.56
N GLY A 189 -5.07 3.26 -20.68
CA GLY A 189 -5.76 3.09 -19.40
C GLY A 189 -6.17 4.41 -18.74
N GLY A 190 -6.95 4.29 -17.67
CA GLY A 190 -7.50 5.35 -16.84
C GLY A 190 -7.80 4.82 -15.44
N VAL A 191 -7.03 5.26 -14.45
CA VAL A 191 -7.06 4.79 -13.06
C VAL A 191 -7.27 5.98 -12.14
N GLN A 192 -8.17 5.87 -11.16
CA GLN A 192 -8.32 6.82 -10.07
C GLN A 192 -8.37 6.07 -8.74
N GLN A 193 -7.55 6.49 -7.79
CA GLN A 193 -7.38 5.82 -6.49
C GLN A 193 -7.35 6.85 -5.35
N THR A 194 -8.16 6.59 -4.34
CA THR A 194 -8.03 7.20 -3.00
C THR A 194 -7.00 6.44 -2.18
N VAL A 195 -6.26 7.10 -1.30
CA VAL A 195 -5.12 6.54 -0.56
C VAL A 195 -5.06 7.08 0.86
N SER A 196 -4.85 6.21 1.85
CA SER A 196 -4.61 6.57 3.26
C SER A 196 -3.89 5.45 4.03
N ASN A 197 -3.25 5.77 5.15
CA ASN A 197 -2.91 4.81 6.22
C ASN A 197 -3.53 5.27 7.55
#